data_AF-A0A8D5TJ91-F1
#
_entry.id   AF-A0A8D5TJ91-F1
#
_cell.length_a   1.000
_cell.length_b   1.000
_cell.length_c   1.000
_cell.angle_alpha   90.00
_cell.angle_beta   90.00
_cell.angle_gamma   90.00
#
_symmetry.space_group_name_H-M   'P 1'
#
loop_
_entity.id
_entity.type
_entity.pdbx_description
1 polymer ?
#
loop_
_entity_poly.entity_id
_entity_poly.type
_entity_poly.pdbx_seq_one_letter_code
_entity_poly.pdbx_strand_id
1 'polypeptide(L)'
;MPTFNQLIRHGREEKRRTNRTRASDQCPQKQGICLRVMTRTPKKPNSALRKIAKVRLSNQQHIFAHIPGEGHNSQEHPIVLVRGGRVKDSPGVKSHRIRGVKDLLGIPDRRRGRSKYGAERPSSK
;
A
#
# COMPACT_ATOMS: atom_id res chain seq x y z
N MET A 1 40.40 5.04 11.06
CA MET A 1 39.62 6.07 11.78
C MET A 1 40.11 7.45 11.35
N PRO A 2 39.24 8.43 11.11
CA PRO A 2 39.67 9.78 10.76
C PRO A 2 40.31 10.50 11.96
N THR A 3 41.32 11.32 11.70
CA THR A 3 42.01 12.14 12.72
C THR A 3 41.20 13.40 13.05
N PHE A 4 41.47 14.04 14.19
CA PHE A 4 40.78 15.27 14.59
C PHE A 4 40.92 16.39 13.55
N ASN A 5 42.12 16.60 12.99
CA ASN A 5 42.34 17.60 11.94
C ASN A 5 41.55 17.31 10.66
N GLN A 6 41.28 16.04 10.34
CA GLN A 6 40.42 15.67 9.21
C GLN A 6 38.96 16.02 9.49
N LEU A 7 38.48 15.84 10.73
CA LEU A 7 37.11 16.19 11.12
C LEU A 7 36.89 17.71 11.18
N ILE A 8 37.93 18.48 11.53
CA ILE A 8 37.89 19.95 11.52
C ILE A 8 37.82 20.48 10.08
N ARG A 9 38.58 19.89 9.15
CA ARG A 9 38.56 20.28 7.73
C ARG A 9 37.34 19.75 6.97
N HIS A 10 36.87 18.55 7.32
CA HIS A 10 35.74 17.88 6.72
C HIS A 10 34.81 17.36 7.81
N GLY A 11 33.73 18.11 8.07
CA GLY A 11 32.69 17.71 9.01
C GLY A 11 32.04 16.38 8.62
N ARG A 12 31.49 15.66 9.60
CA ARG A 12 30.76 14.41 9.32
C ARG A 12 29.44 14.72 8.64
N GLU A 13 29.15 14.00 7.56
CA GLU A 13 27.87 14.10 6.86
C GLU A 13 26.86 13.07 7.34
N GLU A 14 25.59 13.48 7.37
CA GLU A 14 24.49 12.57 7.63
C GLU A 14 24.18 11.69 6.42
N LYS A 15 23.92 10.40 6.67
CA LYS A 15 23.50 9.47 5.61
C LYS A 15 22.06 9.78 5.18
N ARG A 16 21.90 10.37 4.01
CA ARG A 16 20.59 10.65 3.41
C ARG A 16 19.83 9.35 3.12
N ARG A 17 18.56 9.28 3.54
CA ARG A 17 17.66 8.15 3.27
C ARG A 17 16.54 8.56 2.32
N THR A 18 16.14 7.64 1.44
CA THR A 18 15.03 7.88 0.52
C THR A 18 13.75 7.23 1.02
N ASN A 19 12.64 7.99 1.02
CA ASN A 19 11.33 7.43 1.34
C ASN A 19 10.85 6.52 0.19
N ARG A 20 10.36 5.32 0.53
CA ARG A 20 9.82 4.35 -0.43
C ARG A 20 8.41 4.70 -0.89
N THR A 21 7.70 5.55 -0.16
CA THR A 21 6.27 5.92 -0.37
C THR A 21 6.12 7.34 -0.95
N ARG A 22 7.01 7.74 -1.88
CA ARG A 22 6.99 9.08 -2.49
C ARG A 22 5.64 9.47 -3.10
N ALA A 23 4.89 8.51 -3.63
CA ALA A 23 3.62 8.79 -4.28
C ALA A 23 2.51 9.30 -3.36
N SER A 24 2.64 9.06 -2.06
CA SER A 24 1.68 9.55 -1.07
C SER A 24 1.93 11.01 -0.68
N ASP A 25 3.07 11.61 -1.08
CA ASP A 25 3.37 13.03 -0.87
C ASP A 25 3.24 13.46 0.60
N GLN A 26 3.82 12.66 1.49
CA GLN A 26 3.73 12.80 2.96
C GLN A 26 2.30 12.70 3.56
N CYS A 27 1.26 12.50 2.75
CA CYS A 27 -0.07 12.19 3.25
C CYS A 27 -0.17 10.73 3.74
N PRO A 28 -0.89 10.46 4.85
CA PRO A 28 -1.05 9.09 5.36
C PRO A 28 -1.91 8.22 4.44
N GLN A 29 -2.96 8.79 3.86
CA GLN A 29 -3.78 8.18 2.82
C GLN A 29 -3.99 9.15 1.66
N LYS A 30 -4.19 8.62 0.46
CA LYS A 30 -4.52 9.41 -0.72
C LYS A 30 -5.64 8.75 -1.52
N GLN A 31 -6.57 9.56 -1.99
CA GLN A 31 -7.64 9.12 -2.86
C GLN A 31 -7.09 8.83 -4.26
N GLY A 32 -7.69 7.86 -4.93
CA GLY A 32 -7.44 7.62 -6.34
C GLY A 32 -8.55 6.83 -7.01
N ILE A 33 -8.48 6.77 -8.33
CA ILE A 33 -9.39 6.03 -9.19
C ILE A 33 -8.69 4.74 -9.63
N CYS A 34 -9.37 3.61 -9.51
CA CYS A 34 -8.88 2.33 -10.03
C CYS A 34 -8.95 2.34 -11.57
N LEU A 35 -7.82 2.17 -12.24
CA LEU A 35 -7.80 2.07 -13.71
C LEU A 35 -8.02 0.63 -14.18
N ARG A 36 -7.33 -0.33 -13.54
CA ARG A 36 -7.43 -1.75 -13.90
C ARG A 36 -7.18 -2.62 -12.69
N VAL A 37 -7.96 -3.68 -12.56
CA VAL A 37 -7.75 -4.75 -11.58
C VAL A 37 -7.08 -5.93 -12.27
N MET A 38 -6.04 -6.50 -11.67
CA MET A 38 -5.29 -7.61 -12.24
C MET A 38 -4.67 -8.50 -11.17
N THR A 39 -4.33 -9.74 -11.54
CA THR A 39 -3.57 -10.65 -10.68
C THR A 39 -2.12 -10.73 -11.13
N ARG A 40 -1.17 -10.79 -10.19
CA ARG A 40 0.25 -11.04 -10.48
C ARG A 40 0.80 -12.18 -9.62
N THR A 41 1.71 -12.95 -10.16
CA THR A 41 2.48 -13.94 -9.41
C THR A 41 3.53 -13.27 -8.54
N PRO A 42 3.78 -13.76 -7.31
CA PRO A 42 4.81 -13.23 -6.42
C PRO A 42 6.22 -13.64 -6.87
N LYS A 43 7.24 -13.04 -6.26
CA LYS A 43 8.64 -13.48 -6.38
C LYS A 43 8.80 -14.86 -5.72
N LYS A 44 9.60 -15.75 -6.33
CA LYS A 44 10.12 -16.98 -5.69
C LYS A 44 10.69 -16.63 -4.30
N PRO A 45 10.48 -17.43 -3.25
CA PRO A 45 10.04 -18.82 -3.21
C PRO A 45 8.52 -19.01 -3.17
N ASN A 46 7.75 -17.93 -3.08
CA ASN A 46 6.32 -18.01 -2.85
C ASN A 46 5.56 -18.30 -4.15
N SER A 47 4.40 -18.97 -4.03
CA SER A 47 3.45 -19.19 -5.12
C SER A 47 2.05 -18.75 -4.66
N ALA A 48 1.38 -17.92 -5.47
CA ALA A 48 0.01 -17.45 -5.25
C ALA A 48 -0.43 -16.55 -6.42
N LEU A 49 -1.72 -16.22 -6.50
CA LEU A 49 -2.23 -15.11 -7.31
C LEU A 49 -2.49 -13.91 -6.41
N ARG A 50 -1.65 -12.87 -6.50
CA ARG A 50 -1.82 -11.63 -5.73
C ARG A 50 -2.75 -10.67 -6.46
N LYS A 51 -3.84 -10.28 -5.81
CA LYS A 51 -4.83 -9.32 -6.33
C LYS A 51 -4.28 -7.90 -6.19
N ILE A 52 -4.04 -7.24 -7.30
CA ILE A 52 -3.41 -5.92 -7.38
C ILE A 52 -4.26 -5.05 -8.30
N ALA A 53 -4.18 -3.75 -8.13
CA ALA A 53 -4.81 -2.85 -9.07
C ALA A 53 -3.99 -1.60 -9.31
N LYS A 54 -4.07 -1.12 -10.56
CA LYS A 54 -3.46 0.13 -11.00
C LYS A 54 -4.38 1.27 -10.58
N VAL A 55 -3.86 2.24 -9.84
CA VAL A 55 -4.60 3.38 -9.31
C VAL A 55 -3.97 4.66 -9.81
N ARG A 56 -4.78 5.57 -10.33
CA ARG A 56 -4.39 6.97 -10.55
C ARG A 56 -4.76 7.76 -9.30
N LEU A 57 -3.77 8.23 -8.56
CA LEU A 57 -3.97 9.06 -7.38
C LEU A 57 -4.44 10.47 -7.75
N SER A 58 -4.96 11.22 -6.78
CA SER A 58 -5.35 12.63 -6.97
C SER A 58 -4.20 13.53 -7.42
N ASN A 59 -2.95 13.20 -7.07
CA ASN A 59 -1.75 13.87 -7.57
C ASN A 59 -1.29 13.36 -8.96
N GLN A 60 -2.21 12.76 -9.72
CA GLN A 60 -2.01 12.24 -11.08
C GLN A 60 -0.99 11.10 -11.23
N GLN A 61 -0.36 10.66 -10.14
CA GLN A 61 0.60 9.57 -10.20
C GLN A 61 -0.10 8.21 -10.34
N HIS A 62 0.45 7.37 -11.21
CA HIS A 62 -0.01 6.00 -11.41
C HIS A 62 0.79 5.04 -10.53
N ILE A 63 0.10 4.33 -9.66
CA ILE A 63 0.71 3.37 -8.74
C ILE A 63 0.03 2.02 -8.80
N PHE A 64 0.75 0.98 -8.35
CA PHE A 64 0.16 -0.33 -8.09
C PHE A 64 -0.15 -0.46 -6.60
N ALA A 65 -1.41 -0.77 -6.27
CA ALA A 65 -1.87 -0.99 -4.92
C ALA A 65 -2.38 -2.43 -4.74
N HIS A 66 -1.99 -3.08 -3.65
CA HIS A 66 -2.47 -4.40 -3.29
C HIS A 66 -3.88 -4.33 -2.70
N ILE A 67 -4.72 -5.31 -3.01
CA ILE A 67 -6.07 -5.46 -2.47
C ILE A 67 -6.01 -6.48 -1.32
N PRO A 68 -6.09 -6.04 -0.05
CA PRO A 68 -5.88 -6.94 1.08
C PRO A 68 -7.10 -7.82 1.37
N GLY A 69 -6.87 -9.06 1.83
CA GLY A 69 -7.92 -9.98 2.28
C GLY A 69 -8.51 -10.87 1.19
N GLU A 70 -9.52 -11.65 1.56
CA GLU A 70 -10.21 -12.62 0.70
C GLU A 70 -11.39 -11.95 -0.01
N GLY A 71 -11.63 -12.31 -1.28
CA GLY A 71 -12.68 -11.70 -2.11
C GLY A 71 -12.48 -10.19 -2.37
N HIS A 72 -13.11 -9.60 -3.39
CA HIS A 72 -13.19 -8.14 -3.56
C HIS A 72 -14.21 -7.78 -4.63
N ASN A 73 -14.83 -6.61 -4.49
CA ASN A 73 -15.79 -6.05 -5.44
C ASN A 73 -15.16 -4.97 -6.36
N SER A 74 -13.83 -4.96 -6.53
CA SER A 74 -13.20 -3.89 -7.31
C SER A 74 -13.44 -4.09 -8.80
N GLN A 75 -14.06 -3.09 -9.42
CA GLN A 75 -14.23 -2.97 -10.86
C GLN A 75 -13.23 -1.94 -11.43
N GLU A 76 -13.40 -1.58 -12.70
CA GLU A 76 -12.69 -0.45 -13.32
C GLU A 76 -13.41 0.87 -12.98
N HIS A 77 -12.62 1.92 -12.76
CA HIS A 77 -13.06 3.27 -12.37
C HIS A 77 -13.64 3.53 -10.96
N PRO A 78 -13.73 2.60 -9.99
CA PRO A 78 -14.18 2.95 -8.65
C PRO A 78 -13.17 3.85 -7.93
N ILE A 79 -13.70 4.69 -7.05
CA ILE A 79 -12.94 5.56 -6.17
C ILE A 79 -12.50 4.76 -4.96
N VAL A 80 -11.19 4.76 -4.71
CA VAL A 80 -10.57 4.01 -3.63
C VAL A 80 -9.69 4.91 -2.77
N LEU A 81 -9.51 4.51 -1.51
CA LEU A 81 -8.53 5.12 -0.62
C LEU A 81 -7.29 4.22 -0.51
N VAL A 82 -6.11 4.81 -0.71
CA VAL A 82 -4.82 4.10 -0.71
C VAL A 82 -3.97 4.58 0.46
N ARG A 83 -3.34 3.64 1.16
CA ARG A 83 -2.31 3.90 2.17
C ARG A 83 -0.96 3.31 1.76
N GLY A 84 0.10 3.79 2.40
CA GLY A 84 1.42 3.18 2.29
C GLY A 84 1.46 1.75 2.84
N GLY A 85 2.38 0.96 2.30
CA GLY A 85 2.70 -0.38 2.80
C GLY A 85 3.13 -1.29 1.67
N ARG A 86 4.39 -1.74 1.72
CA ARG A 86 4.97 -2.57 0.66
C ARG A 86 4.60 -4.02 0.88
N VAL A 87 4.12 -4.66 -0.18
CA VAL A 87 4.03 -6.12 -0.23
C VAL A 87 5.41 -6.68 -0.58
N LYS A 88 6.03 -7.40 0.37
CA LYS A 88 7.40 -7.93 0.20
C LYS A 88 7.51 -8.84 -1.03
N ASP A 89 6.50 -9.67 -1.23
CA ASP A 89 6.46 -10.70 -2.26
C ASP A 89 6.19 -10.16 -3.67
N SER A 90 5.55 -9.00 -3.79
CA SER A 90 5.16 -8.42 -5.08
C SER A 90 6.03 -7.20 -5.39
N PRO A 91 7.07 -7.35 -6.24
CA PRO A 91 7.96 -6.25 -6.58
C PRO A 91 7.19 -5.10 -7.25
N GLY A 92 7.48 -3.87 -6.85
CA GLY A 92 6.83 -2.66 -7.36
C GLY A 92 5.51 -2.30 -6.67
N VAL A 93 4.92 -3.18 -5.86
CA VAL A 93 3.69 -2.89 -5.11
C VAL A 93 4.03 -2.31 -3.74
N LYS A 94 3.98 -0.98 -3.63
CA LYS A 94 4.41 -0.23 -2.43
C LYS A 94 3.26 0.30 -1.57
N SER A 95 2.02 0.06 -1.99
CA SER A 95 0.83 0.61 -1.37
C SER A 95 -0.28 -0.43 -1.22
N HIS A 96 -1.21 -0.18 -0.31
CA HIS A 96 -2.39 -0.99 -0.06
C HIS A 96 -3.67 -0.16 -0.22
N ARG A 97 -4.72 -0.77 -0.77
CA ARG A 97 -6.07 -0.20 -0.65
C ARG A 97 -6.62 -0.44 0.75
N ILE A 98 -7.40 0.52 1.24
CA ILE A 98 -8.12 0.42 2.51
C ILE A 98 -9.51 -0.17 2.23
N ARG A 99 -9.90 -1.16 3.02
CA ARG A 99 -11.21 -1.85 2.93
C ARG A 99 -12.25 -1.13 3.79
N GLY A 100 -13.52 -1.23 3.38
CA GLY A 100 -14.66 -0.63 4.07
C GLY A 100 -14.69 0.90 3.96
N VAL A 101 -14.01 1.46 2.95
CA VAL A 101 -13.91 2.91 2.75
C VAL A 101 -14.07 3.22 1.27
N LYS A 102 -14.94 4.19 0.97
CA LYS A 102 -15.40 4.50 -0.41
C LYS A 102 -15.98 3.24 -1.07
N ASP A 103 -15.64 2.98 -2.33
CA ASP A 103 -16.27 1.93 -3.11
C ASP A 103 -15.69 0.54 -2.82
N LEU A 104 -14.59 0.45 -2.06
CA LEU A 104 -14.01 -0.83 -1.69
C LEU A 104 -14.67 -1.36 -0.42
N LEU A 105 -15.63 -2.27 -0.61
CA LEU A 105 -16.35 -2.94 0.48
C LEU A 105 -15.43 -3.74 1.41
N GLY A 106 -15.86 -3.83 2.66
CA GLY A 106 -15.26 -4.65 3.71
C GLY A 106 -15.45 -6.16 3.46
N ILE A 107 -14.94 -6.98 4.38
CA ILE A 107 -15.12 -8.44 4.35
C ILE A 107 -16.04 -8.83 5.51
N PRO A 108 -17.36 -8.97 5.29
CA PRO A 108 -18.34 -9.10 6.38
C PRO A 108 -18.11 -10.35 7.24
N ASP A 109 -17.73 -11.47 6.64
CA ASP A 109 -17.57 -12.75 7.34
C ASP A 109 -16.32 -12.81 8.26
N ARG A 110 -15.51 -11.73 8.28
CA ARG A 110 -14.23 -11.75 8.98
C ARG A 110 -14.37 -11.47 10.48
N ARG A 111 -14.28 -12.54 11.28
CA ARG A 111 -14.38 -12.46 12.75
C ARG A 111 -13.12 -11.95 13.47
N ARG A 112 -11.91 -12.17 12.92
CA ARG A 112 -10.62 -11.77 13.53
C ARG A 112 -9.91 -10.69 12.71
N GLY A 113 -9.33 -9.70 13.40
CA GLY A 113 -8.63 -8.57 12.76
C GLY A 113 -9.55 -7.65 11.94
N ARG A 114 -10.83 -7.60 12.31
CA ARG A 114 -11.94 -6.93 11.60
C ARG A 114 -11.65 -5.48 11.19
N SER A 115 -11.01 -4.71 12.07
CA SER A 115 -10.67 -3.30 11.85
C SER A 115 -9.74 -3.07 10.66
N LYS A 116 -8.90 -4.04 10.30
CA LYS A 116 -8.00 -3.93 9.13
C LYS A 116 -8.71 -4.13 7.79
N TYR A 117 -9.86 -4.79 7.80
CA TYR A 117 -10.58 -5.23 6.60
C TYR A 117 -11.98 -4.63 6.49
N GLY A 118 -12.30 -3.61 7.29
CA GLY A 118 -13.58 -2.91 7.23
C GLY A 118 -14.77 -3.81 7.57
N ALA A 119 -14.58 -4.78 8.47
CA ALA A 119 -15.65 -5.67 8.93
C ALA A 119 -16.20 -5.16 10.27
N GLU A 120 -17.52 -5.05 10.37
CA GLU A 120 -18.19 -4.63 11.60
C GLU A 120 -18.17 -5.74 12.66
N ARG A 121 -18.44 -5.37 13.92
CA ARG A 121 -18.59 -6.36 14.98
C ARG A 121 -19.95 -7.05 14.76
N PRO A 122 -19.99 -8.38 14.60
CA PRO A 122 -21.27 -9.08 14.49
C PRO A 122 -22.06 -8.87 15.77
N SER A 123 -23.35 -8.58 15.65
CA SER A 123 -24.27 -8.60 16.78
C SER A 123 -24.30 -10.01 17.36
N SER A 124 -24.15 -10.15 18.68
CA SER A 124 -24.43 -11.42 19.33
C SER A 124 -25.88 -11.79 19.06
N LYS A 125 -26.11 -12.99 18.53
CA LYS A 125 -27.38 -13.66 18.78
C LYS A 125 -27.40 -14.10 20.24
#